data_AF-A0A0G0UCB9-F1
#
_entry.id   AF-A0A0G0UCB9-F1
#
_cell.length_a   1.000
_cell.length_b   1.000
_cell.length_c   1.000
_cell.angle_alpha   90.00
_cell.angle_beta   90.00
_cell.angle_gamma   90.00
#
_symmetry.space_group_name_H-M   'P 1'
#
loop_
_entity.id
_entity.type
_entity.pdbx_description
1 polymer ?
#
loop_
_entity_poly.entity_id
_entity_poly.type
_entity_poly.pdbx_seq_one_letter_code
_entity_poly.pdbx_strand_id
1 'polypeptide(L)'
;MAIHIRQGKARPLFLTEEISPAPEDFLINMRDASLRGKMFVKDTLPRIQSDNVSKAIGEQLQRVGPLVPGREAISHALRAGFLQGLKEKFVVDQKPWPRDLKLTLTSYIGTLFQGEMTEALLGLSLQDRGKLFNRFDWMELDQETWRTGYIGAMAVARVAHTFLLSGADVFLSPPRYDLFHSGDLLVTVPNKPFGLYLQIKSSVYEKEHHAIVLASLSELSDVNLLEFQTVLINLWKGFQKFQEQNNEDWKPVFIQLGNTYTPSHELNVKPVEKLIDMFLANLTSNQKNTLLEEG
;
A
#
# COMPACT_ATOMS: atom_id res chain seq x y z
N MET A 1 13.45 -0.45 -26.97
CA MET A 1 12.10 -1.02 -27.16
C MET A 1 11.38 -0.89 -25.83
N ALA A 2 10.30 -0.11 -25.77
CA ALA A 2 9.65 0.26 -24.51
C ALA A 2 8.60 -0.80 -24.13
N ILE A 3 8.67 -1.34 -22.91
CA ILE A 3 7.53 -2.09 -22.36
C ILE A 3 6.39 -1.10 -22.17
N HIS A 4 5.31 -1.30 -22.92
CA HIS A 4 4.06 -0.66 -22.64
C HIS A 4 3.46 -1.27 -21.37
N ILE A 5 3.80 -0.69 -20.21
CA ILE A 5 3.00 -0.88 -19.00
C ILE A 5 1.62 -0.30 -19.32
N ARG A 6 0.62 -1.18 -19.43
CA ARG A 6 -0.77 -0.75 -19.63
C ARG A 6 -1.12 0.24 -18.53
N GLN A 7 -1.79 1.34 -18.90
CA GLN A 7 -2.42 2.23 -17.93
C GLN A 7 -3.48 1.41 -17.17
N GLY A 8 -3.15 0.98 -15.97
CA GLY A 8 -4.14 0.47 -15.03
C GLY A 8 -5.03 1.63 -14.61
N LYS A 9 -6.32 1.35 -14.42
CA LYS A 9 -7.17 2.25 -13.62
C LYS A 9 -6.78 2.05 -12.15
N ALA A 10 -6.93 3.10 -11.34
CA ALA A 10 -6.78 2.97 -9.90
C ALA A 10 -7.77 1.89 -9.41
N ARG A 11 -7.34 1.02 -8.49
CA ARG A 11 -8.17 -0.08 -7.98
C ARG A 11 -8.77 0.33 -6.65
N PRO A 12 -10.10 0.31 -6.47
CA PRO A 12 -10.71 0.61 -5.17
C PRO A 12 -10.33 -0.45 -4.13
N LEU A 13 -10.05 0.01 -2.92
CA LEU A 13 -9.83 -0.82 -1.73
C LEU A 13 -11.15 -0.97 -0.96
N PHE A 14 -11.33 -2.12 -0.31
CA PHE A 14 -12.50 -2.39 0.52
C PHE A 14 -12.10 -2.98 1.87
N LEU A 15 -12.87 -2.65 2.91
CA LEU A 15 -12.81 -3.38 4.16
C LEU A 15 -13.59 -4.67 4.00
N THR A 16 -12.99 -5.80 4.37
CA THR A 16 -13.73 -7.07 4.42
C THR A 16 -14.41 -7.17 5.78
N GLU A 17 -15.72 -7.36 5.79
CA GLU A 17 -16.52 -7.44 7.01
C GLU A 17 -16.31 -8.74 7.80
N GLU A 18 -15.83 -9.81 7.15
CA GLU A 18 -15.71 -11.14 7.75
C GLU A 18 -14.25 -11.62 7.81
N ILE A 19 -13.62 -11.43 8.97
CA ILE A 19 -12.26 -11.88 9.24
C ILE A 19 -12.30 -13.33 9.74
N SER A 20 -12.35 -14.28 8.82
CA SER A 20 -12.17 -15.69 9.15
C SER A 20 -10.69 -16.05 9.23
N PRO A 21 -10.26 -16.91 10.20
CA PRO A 21 -8.90 -17.42 10.22
C PRO A 21 -8.53 -18.11 8.90
N ALA A 22 -7.30 -17.90 8.45
CA ALA A 22 -6.76 -18.59 7.31
C ALA A 22 -6.73 -20.10 7.56
N PRO A 23 -6.96 -20.94 6.52
CA PRO A 23 -6.93 -22.39 6.65
C PRO A 23 -5.51 -22.87 7.03
N GLU A 24 -5.41 -24.07 7.61
CA GLU A 24 -4.14 -24.60 8.11
C GLU A 24 -3.05 -24.71 7.02
N ASP A 25 -3.46 -24.97 5.78
CA ASP A 25 -2.60 -25.09 4.61
C ASP A 25 -2.17 -23.73 4.02
N PHE A 26 -2.61 -22.60 4.60
CA PHE A 26 -2.36 -21.27 4.06
C PHE A 26 -0.87 -20.99 3.80
N LEU A 27 0.00 -21.30 4.76
CA LEU A 27 1.45 -21.08 4.61
C LEU A 27 2.08 -22.01 3.55
N ILE A 28 1.53 -23.21 3.36
CA ILE A 28 1.95 -24.14 2.31
C ILE A 28 1.57 -23.55 0.95
N ASN A 29 0.34 -23.08 0.81
CA ASN A 29 -0.14 -22.42 -0.41
C ASN A 29 0.67 -21.15 -0.74
N MET A 30 1.06 -20.37 0.28
CA MET A 30 1.95 -19.21 0.12
C MET A 30 3.34 -19.62 -0.42
N ARG A 31 3.92 -20.69 0.12
CA ARG A 31 5.19 -21.25 -0.39
C ARG A 31 5.05 -21.68 -1.84
N ASP A 32 4.00 -22.42 -2.18
CA ASP A 32 3.74 -22.88 -3.55
C ASP A 32 3.56 -21.71 -4.51
N ALA A 33 2.87 -20.65 -4.10
CA ALA A 33 2.72 -19.44 -4.89
C ALA A 33 4.07 -18.75 -5.16
N SER A 34 4.90 -18.58 -4.11
CA SER A 34 6.27 -18.05 -4.22
C SER A 34 7.12 -18.87 -5.19
N LEU A 35 7.12 -20.21 -5.04
CA LEU A 35 7.85 -21.12 -5.91
C LEU A 35 7.39 -21.02 -7.37
N ARG A 36 6.08 -20.94 -7.62
CA ARG A 36 5.52 -20.70 -8.96
C ARG A 36 6.02 -19.38 -9.55
N GLY A 37 6.13 -18.32 -8.75
CA GLY A 37 6.72 -17.05 -9.16
C GLY A 37 8.16 -17.19 -9.65
N LYS A 38 8.98 -17.91 -8.87
CA LYS A 38 10.39 -18.22 -9.23
C LYS A 38 10.48 -19.07 -10.50
N MET A 39 9.66 -20.11 -10.62
CA MET A 39 9.60 -20.98 -11.80
C MET A 39 9.12 -20.23 -13.04
N PHE A 40 8.17 -19.29 -12.89
CA PHE A 40 7.70 -18.46 -14.00
C PHE A 40 8.85 -17.65 -14.60
N VAL A 41 9.72 -17.05 -13.78
CA VAL A 41 10.91 -16.34 -14.27
C VAL A 41 11.88 -17.27 -14.98
N LYS A 42 12.11 -18.47 -14.43
CA LYS A 42 13.11 -19.41 -14.97
C LYS A 42 12.65 -20.06 -16.28
N ASP A 43 11.40 -20.52 -16.33
CA ASP A 43 10.94 -21.45 -17.35
C ASP A 43 10.05 -20.77 -18.40
N THR A 44 9.37 -19.67 -18.04
CA THR A 44 8.33 -19.05 -18.85
C THR A 44 8.74 -17.69 -19.40
N LEU A 45 9.20 -16.75 -18.56
CA LEU A 45 9.64 -15.43 -18.99
C LEU A 45 10.69 -15.44 -20.11
N PRO A 46 11.65 -16.39 -20.20
CA PRO A 46 12.63 -16.36 -21.26
C PRO A 46 12.05 -16.59 -22.66
N ARG A 47 10.86 -17.21 -22.72
CA ARG A 47 10.13 -17.56 -23.95
C ARG A 47 9.12 -16.49 -24.36
N ILE A 48 8.92 -15.46 -23.53
CA ILE A 48 7.94 -14.40 -23.74
C ILE A 48 8.65 -13.18 -24.34
N GLN A 49 8.06 -12.62 -25.40
CA GLN A 49 8.49 -11.33 -25.95
C GLN A 49 8.29 -10.22 -24.91
N SER A 50 9.23 -9.28 -24.80
CA SER A 50 9.23 -8.21 -23.78
C SER A 50 7.89 -7.52 -23.63
N ASP A 51 7.23 -7.25 -24.75
CA ASP A 51 6.00 -6.45 -24.80
C ASP A 51 4.79 -7.21 -24.24
N ASN A 52 4.92 -8.53 -24.11
CA ASN A 52 3.89 -9.43 -23.57
C ASN A 52 4.15 -9.84 -22.11
N VAL A 53 5.25 -9.41 -21.50
CA VAL A 53 5.61 -9.82 -20.12
C VAL A 53 4.56 -9.39 -19.11
N SER A 54 4.09 -8.13 -19.17
CA SER A 54 3.06 -7.63 -18.25
C SER A 54 1.74 -8.39 -18.37
N LYS A 55 1.32 -8.69 -19.61
CA LYS A 55 0.12 -9.51 -19.89
C LYS A 55 0.27 -10.91 -19.30
N ALA A 56 1.41 -11.55 -19.52
CA ALA A 56 1.65 -12.90 -19.01
C ALA A 56 1.70 -12.96 -17.48
N ILE A 57 2.27 -11.94 -16.82
CA ILE A 57 2.20 -11.81 -15.35
C ILE A 57 0.73 -11.71 -14.91
N GLY A 58 -0.07 -10.86 -15.56
CA GLY A 58 -1.49 -10.71 -15.26
C GLY A 58 -2.28 -12.02 -15.40
N GLU A 59 -2.03 -12.79 -16.46
CA GLU A 59 -2.63 -14.12 -16.66
C GLU A 59 -2.22 -15.12 -15.57
N GLN A 60 -0.98 -15.08 -15.09
CA GLN A 60 -0.56 -15.93 -13.97
C GLN A 60 -1.21 -15.52 -12.66
N LEU A 61 -1.34 -14.22 -12.39
CA LEU A 61 -2.02 -13.75 -11.18
C LEU A 61 -3.46 -14.23 -11.09
N GLN A 62 -4.17 -14.28 -12.22
CA GLN A 62 -5.51 -14.87 -12.30
C GLN A 62 -5.53 -16.38 -11.99
N ARG A 63 -4.43 -17.10 -12.24
CA ARG A 63 -4.32 -18.55 -11.97
C ARG A 63 -3.87 -18.87 -10.55
N VAL A 64 -3.07 -17.99 -9.93
CA VAL A 64 -2.56 -18.18 -8.57
C VAL A 64 -3.65 -18.00 -7.52
N GLY A 65 -4.63 -17.13 -7.79
CA GLY A 65 -5.77 -16.91 -6.90
C GLY A 65 -7.08 -17.39 -7.52
N PRO A 66 -7.40 -18.69 -7.56
CA PRO A 66 -8.80 -19.05 -7.66
C PRO A 66 -9.51 -18.39 -6.48
N LEU A 67 -10.48 -17.53 -6.80
CA LEU A 67 -11.30 -16.80 -5.83
C LEU A 67 -11.89 -17.84 -4.89
N VAL A 68 -11.38 -17.95 -3.67
CA VAL A 68 -12.10 -18.68 -2.63
C VAL A 68 -13.24 -17.73 -2.27
N PRO A 69 -14.50 -18.02 -2.65
CA PRO A 69 -15.59 -17.09 -2.40
C PRO A 69 -15.67 -16.80 -0.90
N GLY A 70 -15.72 -15.53 -0.53
CA GLY A 70 -15.68 -15.10 0.88
C GLY A 70 -14.29 -15.10 1.55
N ARG A 71 -13.19 -15.36 0.82
CA ARG A 71 -11.81 -15.30 1.36
C ARG A 71 -10.82 -14.59 0.41
N GLU A 72 -11.25 -13.46 -0.14
CA GLU A 72 -10.47 -12.69 -1.13
C GLU A 72 -9.08 -12.28 -0.61
N ALA A 73 -8.97 -11.96 0.69
CA ALA A 73 -7.71 -11.60 1.33
C ALA A 73 -6.64 -12.69 1.21
N ILE A 74 -7.03 -13.97 1.23
CA ILE A 74 -6.10 -15.09 1.03
C ILE A 74 -5.63 -15.13 -0.42
N SER A 75 -6.54 -14.99 -1.38
CA SER A 75 -6.18 -14.95 -2.80
C SER A 75 -5.24 -13.78 -3.11
N HIS A 76 -5.41 -12.65 -2.43
CA HIS A 76 -4.48 -11.51 -2.49
C HIS A 76 -3.10 -11.84 -1.89
N ALA A 77 -3.06 -12.49 -0.71
CA ALA A 77 -1.81 -12.93 -0.11
C ALA A 77 -1.03 -13.89 -1.03
N LEU A 78 -1.70 -14.87 -1.63
CA LEU A 78 -1.08 -15.84 -2.56
C LEU A 78 -0.50 -15.13 -3.79
N ARG A 79 -1.24 -14.18 -4.37
CA ARG A 79 -0.75 -13.34 -5.47
C ARG A 79 0.48 -12.53 -5.06
N ALA A 80 0.50 -11.97 -3.85
CA ALA A 80 1.67 -11.28 -3.32
C ALA A 80 2.86 -12.23 -3.14
N GLY A 81 2.65 -13.46 -2.64
CA GLY A 81 3.68 -14.49 -2.56
C GLY A 81 4.30 -14.82 -3.93
N PHE A 82 3.46 -15.01 -4.94
CA PHE A 82 3.91 -15.20 -6.33
C PHE A 82 4.74 -14.02 -6.84
N LEU A 83 4.27 -12.79 -6.63
CA LEU A 83 4.96 -11.59 -7.09
C LEU A 83 6.32 -11.41 -6.40
N GLN A 84 6.42 -11.73 -5.12
CA GLN A 84 7.67 -11.68 -4.40
C GLN A 84 8.67 -12.72 -4.94
N GLY A 85 8.25 -13.98 -5.12
CA GLY A 85 9.12 -15.01 -5.69
C GLY A 85 9.58 -14.66 -7.11
N LEU A 86 8.68 -14.05 -7.90
CA LEU A 86 9.00 -13.51 -9.22
C LEU A 86 10.04 -12.38 -9.12
N LYS A 87 9.85 -11.41 -8.22
CA LYS A 87 10.77 -10.28 -8.00
C LYS A 87 12.17 -10.76 -7.62
N GLU A 88 12.29 -11.64 -6.64
CA GLU A 88 13.59 -12.19 -6.19
C GLU A 88 14.33 -12.87 -7.33
N LYS A 89 13.63 -13.75 -8.07
CA LYS A 89 14.28 -14.48 -9.16
C LYS A 89 14.64 -13.55 -10.33
N PHE A 90 13.82 -12.56 -10.63
CA PHE A 90 14.05 -11.60 -11.70
C PHE A 90 15.25 -10.68 -11.42
N VAL A 91 15.46 -10.29 -10.15
CA VAL A 91 16.64 -9.51 -9.74
C VAL A 91 17.92 -10.31 -9.92
N VAL A 92 17.92 -11.59 -9.54
CA VAL A 92 19.09 -12.47 -9.58
C VAL A 92 19.39 -13.00 -10.98
N ASP A 93 18.38 -13.19 -11.83
CA ASP A 93 18.58 -13.74 -13.18
C ASP A 93 19.47 -12.82 -14.04
N GLN A 94 20.49 -13.44 -14.67
CA GLN A 94 21.55 -12.77 -15.42
C GLN A 94 21.26 -12.67 -16.92
N LYS A 95 20.06 -13.05 -17.37
CA LYS A 95 19.66 -12.82 -18.77
C LYS A 95 19.90 -11.34 -19.12
N PRO A 96 20.50 -11.01 -20.28
CA PRO A 96 20.88 -9.66 -20.64
C PRO A 96 19.65 -8.85 -21.08
N TRP A 97 18.67 -8.72 -20.19
CA TRP A 97 17.58 -7.80 -20.38
C TRP A 97 18.15 -6.38 -20.38
N PRO A 98 17.67 -5.50 -21.29
CA PRO A 98 18.03 -4.10 -21.24
C PRO A 98 17.80 -3.53 -19.84
N ARG A 99 18.74 -2.72 -19.34
CA ARG A 99 18.69 -2.17 -17.97
C ARG A 99 17.36 -1.49 -17.66
N ASP A 100 16.88 -0.67 -18.60
CA ASP A 100 15.61 0.05 -18.46
C ASP A 100 14.44 -0.91 -18.32
N LEU A 101 14.46 -2.00 -19.09
CA LEU A 101 13.46 -3.06 -19.00
C LEU A 101 13.42 -3.69 -17.62
N LYS A 102 14.60 -4.00 -17.07
CA LYS A 102 14.74 -4.63 -15.76
C LYS A 102 14.23 -3.70 -14.66
N LEU A 103 14.58 -2.41 -14.72
CA LEU A 103 14.08 -1.40 -13.78
C LEU A 103 12.56 -1.25 -13.86
N THR A 104 12.03 -1.02 -15.07
CA THR A 104 10.59 -0.85 -15.30
C THR A 104 9.79 -2.06 -14.83
N LEU A 105 10.23 -3.29 -15.14
CA LEU A 105 9.57 -4.51 -14.68
C LEU A 105 9.68 -4.70 -13.18
N THR A 106 10.85 -4.46 -12.58
CA THR A 106 11.03 -4.61 -11.13
C THR A 106 10.12 -3.69 -10.35
N SER A 107 10.02 -2.42 -10.76
CA SER A 107 9.08 -1.47 -10.18
C SER A 107 7.63 -1.90 -10.41
N TYR A 108 7.26 -2.29 -11.63
CA TYR A 108 5.92 -2.80 -11.94
C TYR A 108 5.51 -3.98 -11.03
N ILE A 109 6.40 -4.97 -10.87
CA ILE A 109 6.19 -6.12 -9.97
C ILE A 109 6.08 -5.65 -8.52
N GLY A 110 6.92 -4.68 -8.12
CA GLY A 110 6.88 -4.07 -6.79
C GLY A 110 5.54 -3.41 -6.47
N THR A 111 5.00 -2.58 -7.38
CA THR A 111 3.70 -1.93 -7.18
C THR A 111 2.56 -2.95 -7.14
N LEU A 112 2.59 -3.97 -8.00
CA LEU A 112 1.61 -5.06 -7.93
C LEU A 112 1.70 -5.80 -6.60
N PHE A 113 2.92 -6.12 -6.14
CA PHE A 113 3.13 -6.80 -4.86
C PHE A 113 2.54 -5.98 -3.71
N GLN A 114 2.84 -4.68 -3.66
CA GLN A 114 2.34 -3.79 -2.62
C GLN A 114 0.81 -3.75 -2.64
N GLY A 115 0.19 -3.60 -3.81
CA GLY A 115 -1.26 -3.58 -3.93
C GLY A 115 -1.91 -4.90 -3.49
N GLU A 116 -1.41 -6.05 -3.93
CA GLU A 116 -1.93 -7.36 -3.52
C GLU A 116 -1.73 -7.61 -2.02
N MET A 117 -0.56 -7.25 -1.47
CA MET A 117 -0.32 -7.39 -0.03
C MET A 117 -1.18 -6.43 0.79
N THR A 118 -1.41 -5.20 0.34
CA THR A 118 -2.29 -4.24 1.02
C THR A 118 -3.71 -4.78 1.17
N GLU A 119 -4.32 -5.31 0.11
CA GLU A 119 -5.66 -5.93 0.19
C GLU A 119 -5.68 -7.15 1.12
N ALA A 120 -4.64 -8.00 1.02
CA ALA A 120 -4.51 -9.14 1.91
C ALA A 120 -4.51 -8.69 3.38
N LEU A 121 -3.74 -7.67 3.70
CA LEU A 121 -3.64 -7.15 5.06
C LEU A 121 -4.93 -6.48 5.52
N LEU A 122 -5.70 -5.82 4.64
CA LEU A 122 -7.00 -5.27 5.01
C LEU A 122 -7.99 -6.35 5.44
N GLY A 123 -7.92 -7.56 4.86
CA GLY A 123 -8.88 -8.62 5.17
C GLY A 123 -8.40 -9.85 5.94
N LEU A 124 -7.11 -9.96 6.26
CA LEU A 124 -6.60 -11.03 7.12
C LEU A 124 -6.74 -10.69 8.60
N SER A 125 -6.87 -11.73 9.44
CA SER A 125 -6.84 -11.61 10.90
C SER A 125 -5.47 -11.18 11.41
N LEU A 126 -5.41 -10.55 12.59
CA LEU A 126 -4.13 -10.18 13.23
C LEU A 126 -3.21 -11.39 13.39
N GLN A 127 -3.76 -12.55 13.74
CA GLN A 127 -3.01 -13.79 13.87
C GLN A 127 -2.38 -14.21 12.53
N ASP A 128 -3.14 -14.12 11.43
CA ASP A 128 -2.65 -14.54 10.10
C ASP A 128 -1.68 -13.52 9.48
N ARG A 129 -1.89 -12.23 9.73
CA ARG A 129 -0.89 -11.18 9.47
C ARG A 129 0.42 -11.50 10.19
N GLY A 130 0.35 -11.84 11.48
CA GLY A 130 1.51 -12.25 12.28
C GLY A 130 2.21 -13.50 11.73
N LYS A 131 1.45 -14.50 11.24
CA LYS A 131 2.01 -15.67 10.56
C LYS A 131 2.76 -15.27 9.29
N LEU A 132 2.16 -14.46 8.41
CA LEU A 132 2.80 -13.99 7.18
C LEU A 132 4.09 -13.21 7.45
N PHE A 133 4.10 -12.37 8.47
CA PHE A 133 5.29 -11.59 8.82
C PHE A 133 6.43 -12.46 9.35
N ASN A 134 6.11 -13.45 10.20
CA ASN A 134 7.11 -14.22 10.94
C ASN A 134 7.54 -15.53 10.27
N ARG A 135 6.73 -16.11 9.38
CA ARG A 135 6.95 -17.45 8.78
C ARG A 135 7.44 -17.40 7.34
N PHE A 136 8.23 -16.38 7.00
CA PHE A 136 8.86 -16.21 5.67
C PHE A 136 9.85 -17.33 5.33
N ASP A 137 10.46 -17.92 6.36
CA ASP A 137 11.34 -19.08 6.28
C ASP A 137 10.64 -20.29 5.64
N TRP A 138 9.35 -20.47 5.91
CA TRP A 138 8.54 -21.54 5.31
C TRP A 138 8.12 -21.25 3.87
N MET A 139 8.14 -19.97 3.46
CA MET A 139 7.75 -19.52 2.11
C MET A 139 8.92 -19.53 1.11
N GLU A 140 10.12 -19.92 1.57
CA GLU A 140 11.39 -19.85 0.83
C GLU A 140 11.70 -18.43 0.29
N LEU A 141 11.26 -17.39 0.97
CA LEU A 141 11.52 -16.01 0.55
C LEU A 141 12.74 -15.45 1.28
N ASP A 142 13.43 -14.51 0.64
CA ASP A 142 14.47 -13.76 1.31
C ASP A 142 13.87 -12.94 2.45
N GLN A 143 14.45 -13.09 3.64
CA GLN A 143 13.93 -12.49 4.87
C GLN A 143 13.85 -10.97 4.79
N GLU A 144 14.93 -10.34 4.34
CA GLU A 144 15.06 -8.88 4.31
C GLU A 144 14.10 -8.29 3.27
N THR A 145 14.08 -8.89 2.08
CA THR A 145 13.21 -8.44 0.98
C THR A 145 11.73 -8.61 1.33
N TRP A 146 11.34 -9.76 1.90
CA TRP A 146 9.96 -10.00 2.33
C TRP A 146 9.54 -9.03 3.42
N ARG A 147 10.33 -8.90 4.49
CA ARG A 147 9.99 -8.01 5.62
C ARG A 147 9.87 -6.57 5.17
N THR A 148 10.79 -6.09 4.33
CA THR A 148 10.76 -4.73 3.81
C THR A 148 9.50 -4.48 2.99
N GLY A 149 9.17 -5.40 2.07
CA GLY A 149 7.95 -5.31 1.27
C GLY A 149 6.67 -5.39 2.12
N TYR A 150 6.63 -6.33 3.06
CA TYR A 150 5.51 -6.51 3.98
C TYR A 150 5.27 -5.27 4.84
N ILE A 151 6.33 -4.71 5.44
CA ILE A 151 6.24 -3.51 6.29
C ILE A 151 5.73 -2.31 5.47
N GLY A 152 6.22 -2.14 4.23
CA GLY A 152 5.73 -1.11 3.32
C GLY A 152 4.23 -1.28 3.02
N ALA A 153 3.81 -2.46 2.58
CA ALA A 153 2.40 -2.75 2.28
C ALA A 153 1.49 -2.65 3.52
N MET A 154 2.00 -3.00 4.70
CA MET A 154 1.31 -2.87 5.96
C MET A 154 1.11 -1.40 6.35
N ALA A 155 2.10 -0.54 6.13
CA ALA A 155 1.94 0.89 6.33
C ALA A 155 0.83 1.46 5.42
N VAL A 156 0.80 1.02 4.15
CA VAL A 156 -0.25 1.40 3.20
C VAL A 156 -1.62 0.90 3.64
N ALA A 157 -1.74 -0.36 4.06
CA ALA A 157 -2.98 -0.95 4.54
C ALA A 157 -3.53 -0.22 5.77
N ARG A 158 -2.68 0.18 6.73
CA ARG A 158 -3.10 0.96 7.90
C ARG A 158 -3.74 2.29 7.47
N VAL A 159 -3.05 3.05 6.62
CA VAL A 159 -3.54 4.35 6.16
C VAL A 159 -4.84 4.19 5.36
N ALA A 160 -4.89 3.21 4.45
CA ALA A 160 -6.09 2.90 3.70
C ALA A 160 -7.28 2.53 4.61
N HIS A 161 -7.06 1.63 5.57
CA HIS A 161 -8.10 1.22 6.53
C HIS A 161 -8.68 2.40 7.28
N THR A 162 -7.81 3.31 7.73
CA THR A 162 -8.23 4.53 8.41
C THR A 162 -9.14 5.39 7.56
N PHE A 163 -8.78 5.63 6.29
CA PHE A 163 -9.63 6.40 5.38
C PHE A 163 -10.95 5.71 5.08
N LEU A 164 -10.93 4.39 4.87
CA LEU A 164 -12.13 3.59 4.64
C LEU A 164 -13.09 3.65 5.85
N LEU A 165 -12.57 3.58 7.09
CA LEU A 165 -13.36 3.72 8.31
C LEU A 165 -14.00 5.11 8.45
N SER A 166 -13.37 6.13 7.90
CA SER A 166 -13.87 7.51 7.86
C SER A 166 -14.80 7.77 6.67
N GLY A 167 -15.18 6.73 5.92
CA GLY A 167 -16.11 6.79 4.80
C GLY A 167 -15.50 7.33 3.51
N ALA A 168 -14.18 7.45 3.41
CA ALA A 168 -13.52 7.87 2.17
C ALA A 168 -13.42 6.71 1.17
N ASP A 169 -13.47 7.02 -0.12
CA ASP A 169 -13.10 6.05 -1.15
C ASP A 169 -11.58 6.05 -1.29
N VAL A 170 -10.98 4.87 -1.21
CA VAL A 170 -9.53 4.70 -1.28
C VAL A 170 -9.19 3.84 -2.47
N PHE A 171 -8.19 4.26 -3.24
CA PHE A 171 -7.71 3.56 -4.41
C PHE A 171 -6.20 3.36 -4.35
N LEU A 172 -5.74 2.19 -4.78
CA LEU A 172 -4.31 1.96 -5.03
C LEU A 172 -3.88 2.69 -6.30
N SER A 173 -2.72 3.35 -6.22
CA SER A 173 -2.11 4.01 -7.37
C SER A 173 -1.78 3.00 -8.48
N PRO A 174 -2.07 3.31 -9.76
CA PRO A 174 -1.67 2.45 -10.86
C PRO A 174 -0.13 2.34 -10.94
N PRO A 175 0.42 1.19 -11.37
CA PRO A 175 1.88 1.00 -11.49
C PRO A 175 2.61 2.06 -12.32
N ARG A 176 1.94 2.64 -13.31
CA ARG A 176 2.51 3.74 -14.11
C ARG A 176 2.65 5.03 -13.31
N TYR A 177 1.68 5.34 -12.45
CA TYR A 177 1.71 6.57 -11.65
C TYR A 177 2.74 6.48 -10.52
N ASP A 178 2.85 5.32 -9.87
CA ASP A 178 3.89 5.08 -8.88
C ASP A 178 5.31 5.25 -9.47
N LEU A 179 5.53 4.70 -10.68
CA LEU A 179 6.78 4.83 -11.43
C LEU A 179 7.22 6.28 -11.73
N PHE A 180 6.29 7.20 -11.93
CA PHE A 180 6.61 8.58 -12.36
C PHE A 180 6.33 9.65 -11.30
N HIS A 181 5.47 9.36 -10.34
CA HIS A 181 4.97 10.33 -9.38
C HIS A 181 5.07 9.87 -7.92
N SER A 182 5.53 8.63 -7.67
CA SER A 182 5.80 8.10 -6.33
C SER A 182 4.63 8.37 -5.37
N GLY A 183 3.51 7.69 -5.60
CA GLY A 183 2.38 7.74 -4.68
C GLY A 183 1.69 6.38 -4.64
N ASP A 184 1.26 6.01 -3.44
CA ASP A 184 0.73 4.69 -3.11
C ASP A 184 -0.80 4.66 -3.12
N LEU A 185 -1.44 5.72 -2.61
CA LEU A 185 -2.90 5.82 -2.51
C LEU A 185 -3.43 7.10 -3.15
N LEU A 186 -4.59 6.98 -3.78
CA LEU A 186 -5.49 8.07 -4.10
C LEU A 186 -6.71 7.95 -3.17
N VAL A 187 -7.08 9.03 -2.51
CA VAL A 187 -8.23 9.07 -1.59
C VAL A 187 -9.18 10.15 -2.03
N THR A 188 -10.47 9.84 -2.14
CA THR A 188 -11.52 10.83 -2.33
C THR A 188 -12.43 10.85 -1.13
N VAL A 189 -12.69 12.03 -0.61
CA VAL A 189 -13.56 12.21 0.56
C VAL A 189 -14.95 12.58 0.05
N PRO A 190 -16.02 11.87 0.47
CA PRO A 190 -17.37 12.18 0.04
C PRO A 190 -17.71 13.65 0.27
N ASN A 191 -18.39 14.25 -0.71
CA ASN A 191 -18.85 15.64 -0.67
C ASN A 191 -17.73 16.68 -0.54
N LYS A 192 -16.47 16.31 -0.81
CA LYS A 192 -15.36 17.26 -0.91
C LYS A 192 -14.93 17.45 -2.37
N PRO A 193 -14.59 18.68 -2.80
CA PRO A 193 -14.21 18.96 -4.17
C PRO A 193 -12.78 18.50 -4.52
N PHE A 194 -12.05 17.90 -3.57
CA PHE A 194 -10.66 17.52 -3.73
C PHE A 194 -10.41 16.05 -3.32
N GLY A 195 -9.31 15.50 -3.84
CA GLY A 195 -8.77 14.21 -3.44
C GLY A 195 -7.35 14.35 -2.90
N LEU A 196 -6.90 13.35 -2.13
CA LEU A 196 -5.53 13.27 -1.63
C LEU A 196 -4.75 12.24 -2.42
N TYR A 197 -3.54 12.61 -2.84
CA TYR A 197 -2.56 11.67 -3.37
C TYR A 197 -1.46 11.48 -2.31
N LEU A 198 -1.25 10.23 -1.91
CA LEU A 198 -0.49 9.90 -0.70
C LEU A 198 0.70 9.03 -1.05
N GLN A 199 1.89 9.41 -0.61
CA GLN A 199 3.07 8.56 -0.59
C GLN A 199 3.35 8.14 0.85
N ILE A 200 3.24 6.86 1.13
CA ILE A 200 3.48 6.27 2.43
C ILE A 200 4.90 5.73 2.47
N LYS A 201 5.63 6.08 3.53
CA LYS A 201 6.99 5.60 3.79
C LYS A 201 7.02 4.95 5.16
N SER A 202 7.56 3.74 5.23
CA SER A 202 7.89 3.08 6.48
C SER A 202 9.39 3.15 6.69
N SER A 203 9.86 3.61 7.85
CA SER A 203 11.26 3.40 8.21
C SER A 203 11.39 2.00 8.83
N VAL A 204 12.42 1.26 8.43
CA VAL A 204 12.71 -0.08 8.97
C VAL A 204 13.51 0.02 10.27
N TYR A 205 14.09 1.20 10.55
CA TYR A 205 15.03 1.45 11.64
C TYR A 205 14.48 2.31 12.78
N GLU A 206 13.40 3.06 12.55
CA GLU A 206 12.66 3.74 13.61
C GLU A 206 11.30 3.06 13.69
N LYS A 207 10.75 2.90 14.88
CA LYS A 207 9.42 2.28 15.06
C LYS A 207 8.28 3.17 14.52
N GLU A 208 8.55 4.04 13.56
CA GLU A 208 7.70 5.13 13.10
C GLU A 208 7.35 4.95 11.62
N HIS A 209 6.06 5.07 11.33
CA HIS A 209 5.53 5.04 9.97
C HIS A 209 5.17 6.47 9.59
N HIS A 210 5.63 6.96 8.44
CA HIS A 210 5.38 8.33 7.99
C HIS A 210 4.56 8.30 6.70
N ALA A 211 3.34 8.83 6.71
CA ALA A 211 2.62 9.18 5.50
C ALA A 211 3.09 10.55 5.02
N ILE A 212 3.59 10.67 3.80
CA ILE A 212 3.83 11.96 3.15
C ILE A 212 2.60 12.25 2.28
N VAL A 213 1.85 13.29 2.65
CA VAL A 213 0.70 13.73 1.86
C VAL A 213 1.24 14.65 0.77
N LEU A 214 1.18 14.21 -0.49
CA LEU A 214 1.56 15.00 -1.65
C LEU A 214 0.27 15.55 -2.28
N ALA A 215 -0.18 16.71 -1.81
CA ALA A 215 -1.19 17.46 -2.52
C ALA A 215 -0.51 18.29 -3.62
N SER A 216 -0.99 18.20 -4.86
CA SER A 216 -0.54 19.06 -5.96
C SER A 216 -0.91 20.51 -5.63
N LEU A 217 0.05 21.26 -5.09
CA LEU A 217 -0.12 22.63 -4.63
C LEU A 217 -0.50 23.62 -5.74
N SER A 218 -0.37 23.24 -7.01
CA SER A 218 -0.79 24.08 -8.15
C SER A 218 -2.30 24.08 -8.39
N GLU A 219 -3.08 23.25 -7.68
CA GLU A 219 -4.56 23.18 -7.78
C GLU A 219 -5.27 23.52 -6.45
N LEU A 220 -4.52 23.86 -5.39
CA LEU A 220 -5.06 24.14 -4.05
C LEU A 220 -5.49 25.60 -3.82
N SER A 221 -5.45 26.48 -4.83
CA SER A 221 -5.95 27.86 -4.69
C SER A 221 -7.44 27.92 -4.31
N ASP A 222 -8.18 26.86 -4.61
CA ASP A 222 -9.63 26.76 -4.38
C ASP A 222 -10.01 25.78 -3.25
N VAL A 223 -9.04 25.11 -2.61
CA VAL A 223 -9.34 24.18 -1.50
C VAL A 223 -9.41 24.97 -0.20
N ASN A 224 -10.61 25.01 0.38
CA ASN A 224 -10.84 25.63 1.67
C ASN A 224 -9.98 24.94 2.76
N LEU A 225 -9.10 25.71 3.40
CA LEU A 225 -8.21 25.24 4.47
C LEU A 225 -8.96 24.48 5.57
N LEU A 226 -10.19 24.91 5.88
CA LEU A 226 -11.05 24.25 6.87
C LEU A 226 -11.43 22.83 6.44
N GLU A 227 -11.71 22.61 5.16
CA GLU A 227 -12.06 21.28 4.64
C GLU A 227 -10.86 20.34 4.67
N PHE A 228 -9.67 20.84 4.34
CA PHE A 228 -8.43 20.08 4.46
C PHE A 228 -8.17 19.68 5.92
N GLN A 229 -8.43 20.57 6.88
CA GLN A 229 -8.33 20.27 8.31
C GLN A 229 -9.34 19.22 8.75
N THR A 230 -10.60 19.28 8.29
CA THR A 230 -11.60 18.24 8.57
C THR A 230 -11.11 16.86 8.13
N VAL A 231 -10.47 16.77 6.95
CA VAL A 231 -9.93 15.50 6.46
C VAL A 231 -8.81 14.97 7.36
N LEU A 232 -7.91 15.84 7.85
CA LEU A 232 -6.87 15.44 8.79
C LEU A 232 -7.44 14.98 10.14
N ILE A 233 -8.49 15.64 10.64
CA ILE A 233 -9.18 15.24 11.89
C ILE A 233 -9.87 13.88 11.72
N ASN A 234 -10.59 13.69 10.61
CA ASN A 234 -11.27 12.42 10.31
C ASN A 234 -10.28 11.27 10.12
N LEU A 235 -9.13 11.55 9.51
CA LEU A 235 -8.00 10.62 9.43
C LEU A 235 -7.49 10.24 10.83
N TRP A 236 -7.31 11.22 11.72
CA TRP A 236 -6.88 10.94 13.09
C TRP A 236 -7.90 10.11 13.89
N LYS A 237 -9.18 10.48 13.84
CA LYS A 237 -10.25 9.71 14.49
C LYS A 237 -10.32 8.26 13.97
N GLY A 238 -10.19 8.07 12.67
CA GLY A 238 -10.13 6.73 12.08
C GLY A 238 -8.93 5.92 12.60
N PHE A 239 -7.78 6.56 12.84
CA PHE A 239 -6.61 5.90 13.41
C PHE A 239 -6.87 5.43 14.84
N GLN A 240 -7.48 6.29 15.67
CA GLN A 240 -7.84 5.96 17.05
C GLN A 240 -8.80 4.75 17.07
N LYS A 241 -9.85 4.78 16.26
CA LYS A 241 -10.80 3.67 16.12
C LYS A 241 -10.11 2.38 15.66
N PHE A 242 -9.19 2.47 14.69
CA PHE A 242 -8.43 1.31 14.24
C PHE A 242 -7.55 0.71 15.35
N GLN A 243 -6.87 1.55 16.14
CA GLN A 243 -6.06 1.09 17.28
C GLN A 243 -6.93 0.38 18.33
N GLU A 244 -8.07 0.94 18.69
CA GLU A 244 -9.03 0.34 19.63
C GLU A 244 -9.51 -1.04 19.17
N GLN A 245 -9.78 -1.20 17.87
CA GLN A 245 -10.26 -2.45 17.29
C GLN A 245 -9.18 -3.55 17.19
N ASN A 246 -7.89 -3.18 17.17
CA ASN A 246 -6.80 -4.11 16.88
C ASN A 246 -5.81 -4.33 18.05
N ASN A 247 -6.08 -3.76 19.23
CA ASN A 247 -5.51 -4.14 20.54
C ASN A 247 -3.99 -4.39 20.60
N GLU A 248 -3.18 -3.61 19.88
CA GLU A 248 -1.72 -3.85 19.73
C GLU A 248 -0.91 -2.53 19.66
N ASP A 249 0.43 -2.65 19.78
CA ASP A 249 1.49 -1.61 19.72
C ASP A 249 1.61 -0.87 18.36
N TRP A 250 0.49 -0.50 17.72
CA TRP A 250 0.49 0.22 16.46
C TRP A 250 0.81 1.69 16.72
N LYS A 251 2.03 2.12 16.35
CA LYS A 251 2.44 3.52 16.47
C LYS A 251 1.68 4.41 15.47
N PRO A 252 1.30 5.64 15.86
CA PRO A 252 0.60 6.57 14.99
C PRO A 252 1.42 6.88 13.73
N VAL A 253 0.73 7.04 12.62
CA VAL A 253 1.34 7.42 11.34
C VAL A 253 1.57 8.92 11.32
N PHE A 254 2.78 9.35 11.03
CA PHE A 254 3.16 10.76 10.95
C PHE A 254 2.84 11.33 9.58
N ILE A 255 2.07 12.40 9.50
CA ILE A 255 1.78 13.07 8.24
C ILE A 255 2.84 14.13 7.97
N GLN A 256 3.60 13.97 6.90
CA GLN A 256 4.50 14.99 6.42
C GLN A 256 3.84 15.77 5.28
N LEU A 257 3.71 17.08 5.47
CA LEU A 257 3.28 18.04 4.45
C LEU A 257 4.52 18.78 3.96
N GLY A 258 4.86 18.67 2.67
CA GLY A 258 6.05 19.31 2.14
C GLY A 258 6.02 19.47 0.62
N ASN A 259 6.67 20.53 0.13
CA ASN A 259 6.97 20.69 -1.28
C ASN A 259 8.02 19.67 -1.69
N THR A 260 7.79 19.01 -2.82
CA THR A 260 8.66 18.01 -3.44
C THR A 260 10.14 18.38 -3.37
N TYR A 261 10.99 17.39 -3.03
CA TYR A 261 12.47 17.44 -2.99
C TYR A 261 13.13 18.12 -1.77
N THR A 262 12.78 17.71 -0.54
CA THR A 262 13.68 17.93 0.60
C THR A 262 14.42 16.63 0.93
N PRO A 263 15.77 16.60 0.91
CA PRO A 263 16.54 15.48 1.44
C PRO A 263 16.11 15.16 2.87
N SER A 264 16.01 13.87 3.19
CA SER A 264 15.49 13.30 4.44
C SER A 264 16.13 13.78 5.75
N HIS A 265 17.09 14.72 5.70
CA HIS A 265 17.89 15.15 6.85
C HIS A 265 17.49 16.54 7.38
N GLU A 266 16.60 17.27 6.69
CA GLU A 266 16.17 18.62 7.07
C GLU A 266 14.67 18.72 7.43
N LEU A 267 13.99 17.58 7.47
CA LEU A 267 12.54 17.54 7.61
C LEU A 267 12.17 17.36 9.09
N ASN A 268 11.66 18.42 9.71
CA ASN A 268 11.05 18.40 11.05
C ASN A 268 9.76 17.57 11.02
N VAL A 269 9.87 16.27 11.23
CA VAL A 269 8.73 15.36 11.40
C VAL A 269 7.98 15.74 12.68
N LYS A 270 6.69 16.08 12.57
CA LYS A 270 5.82 16.36 13.71
C LYS A 270 4.73 15.28 13.83
N PRO A 271 4.43 14.77 15.05
CA PRO A 271 3.27 13.91 15.29
C PRO A 271 1.99 14.50 14.71
N VAL A 272 1.10 13.66 14.18
CA VAL A 272 -0.22 14.09 13.68
C VAL A 272 -1.00 14.82 14.76
N GLU A 273 -0.91 14.39 16.02
CA GLU A 273 -1.48 15.08 17.17
C GLU A 273 -0.95 16.51 17.29
N LYS A 274 0.36 16.73 17.18
CA LYS A 274 0.96 18.06 17.21
C LYS A 274 0.60 18.89 15.98
N LEU A 275 0.41 18.26 14.82
CA LEU A 275 -0.09 18.94 13.63
C LEU A 275 -1.54 19.37 13.83
N ILE A 276 -2.39 18.48 14.34
CA ILE A 276 -3.78 18.77 14.69
C ILE A 276 -3.84 19.88 15.73
N ASP A 277 -3.06 19.82 16.80
CA ASP A 277 -2.98 20.87 17.81
C ASP A 277 -2.54 22.20 17.21
N MET A 278 -1.54 22.19 16.33
CA MET A 278 -1.10 23.39 15.60
C MET A 278 -2.19 23.94 14.65
N PHE A 279 -2.96 23.06 14.00
CA PHE A 279 -4.06 23.48 13.12
C PHE A 279 -5.26 23.99 13.91
N LEU A 280 -5.65 23.29 14.97
CA LEU A 280 -6.67 23.70 15.92
C LEU A 280 -6.29 25.02 16.59
N ALA A 281 -5.03 25.24 16.95
CA ALA A 281 -4.57 26.51 17.54
C ALA A 281 -4.84 27.73 16.64
N ASN A 282 -4.90 27.55 15.32
CA ASN A 282 -5.16 28.61 14.34
C ASN A 282 -6.65 28.83 14.02
N LEU A 283 -7.55 28.06 14.62
CA LEU A 283 -8.99 28.18 14.40
C LEU A 283 -9.66 29.10 15.43
N THR A 284 -10.67 29.83 14.96
CA THR A 284 -11.59 30.57 15.84
C THR A 284 -12.43 29.61 16.68
N SER A 285 -12.92 30.07 17.84
CA SER A 285 -13.71 29.23 18.76
C SER A 285 -14.96 28.62 18.10
N ASN A 286 -15.60 29.34 17.17
CA ASN A 286 -16.75 28.82 16.43
C ASN A 286 -16.36 27.69 15.46
N GLN A 287 -15.24 27.84 14.74
CA GLN A 287 -14.76 26.79 13.83
C GLN A 287 -14.35 25.51 14.57
N LYS A 288 -13.80 25.65 15.78
CA LYS A 288 -13.48 24.51 16.65
C LYS A 288 -14.73 23.74 17.06
N ASN A 289 -15.77 24.43 17.48
CA ASN A 289 -17.00 23.79 17.96
C ASN A 289 -17.74 23.07 16.83
N THR A 290 -17.85 23.67 15.64
CA THR A 290 -18.46 23.00 14.47
C THR A 290 -17.71 21.73 14.08
N LEU A 291 -16.37 21.74 14.08
CA LEU A 291 -15.56 20.56 13.76
C LEU A 291 -15.66 19.43 14.79
N LEU A 292 -15.94 19.76 16.05
CA LEU A 292 -16.11 18.78 17.13
C LEU A 292 -17.54 18.22 17.20
N GLU A 293 -18.54 18.97 16.71
CA GLU A 293 -19.95 18.58 16.73
C GLU A 293 -20.40 17.83 15.45
N GLU A 294 -19.75 18.07 14.30
CA GLU A 294 -20.14 17.48 13.00
C GLU A 294 -19.44 16.15 12.63
N GLY A 295 -18.62 15.58 13.50
CA GLY A 295 -18.01 14.26 13.26
C GLY A 295 -17.64 13.53 14.53
#